data_AF-A0A2G9TKG8-F1
#
_entry.id   AF-A0A2G9TKG8-F1
#
_cell.length_a   1.000
_cell.length_b   1.000
_cell.length_c   1.000
_cell.angle_alpha   90.00
_cell.angle_beta   90.00
_cell.angle_gamma   90.00
#
_symmetry.space_group_name_H-M   'P 1'
#
loop_
_entity.id
_entity.type
_entity.pdbx_description
1 polymer ?
#
loop_
_entity_poly.entity_id
_entity_poly.type
_entity_poly.pdbx_seq_one_letter_code
_entity_poly.pdbx_strand_id
1 'polypeptide(L)'
;PSIINLAHNEVNIQYRYGSKFRVKSVLIITWEGGRPEDSDSEGNLFQLALVIGDTMTFAHFVYSKLNSNDNAVAGFSSINSSYSLPDSATHDAMLLSEKSDIGIPGEWLFRVDEAQVYLCGAGFKGLECIDSCASSQWFNDCSRSCHCDGGDPCDQETGRCPNGRCSPGWKGAPICDE
;
A
#
# COMPACT_ATOMS: atom_id res chain seq x y z
N PRO A 1 24.94 5.28 1.28
CA PRO A 1 23.88 4.46 0.62
C PRO A 1 23.22 5.26 -0.51
N SER A 2 22.97 4.66 -1.67
CA SER A 2 22.23 5.34 -2.75
C SER A 2 20.72 5.30 -2.48
N ILE A 3 19.97 6.28 -2.99
CA ILE A 3 18.51 6.29 -2.90
C ILE A 3 17.87 5.03 -3.51
N ILE A 4 18.49 4.49 -4.57
CA ILE A 4 18.07 3.24 -5.21
C ILE A 4 18.13 2.08 -4.21
N ASN A 5 19.21 1.97 -3.43
CA ASN A 5 19.35 0.88 -2.46
C ASN A 5 18.38 1.04 -1.28
N LEU A 6 18.11 2.27 -0.86
CA LEU A 6 17.11 2.55 0.19
C LEU A 6 15.72 2.13 -0.28
N ALA A 7 15.28 2.63 -1.45
CA ALA A 7 13.98 2.25 -2.03
C ALA A 7 13.86 0.76 -2.30
N HIS A 8 14.95 0.11 -2.72
CA HIS A 8 14.99 -1.33 -2.94
C HIS A 8 14.75 -2.13 -1.66
N ASN A 9 15.42 -1.76 -0.57
CA ASN A 9 15.24 -2.43 0.71
C ASN A 9 13.84 -2.20 1.26
N GLU A 10 13.36 -0.96 1.21
CA GLU A 10 12.03 -0.60 1.72
C GLU A 10 10.94 -1.45 1.06
N VAL A 11 10.85 -1.42 -0.27
CA VAL A 11 9.82 -2.17 -1.01
C VAL A 11 9.90 -3.68 -0.74
N ASN A 12 11.11 -4.26 -0.76
CA ASN A 12 11.25 -5.70 -0.56
C ASN A 12 10.93 -6.16 0.87
N ILE A 13 11.13 -5.30 1.88
CA ILE A 13 10.77 -5.57 3.27
C ILE A 13 9.26 -5.46 3.44
N GLN A 14 8.66 -4.34 3.03
CA GLN A 14 7.25 -4.07 3.28
C GLN A 14 6.32 -5.02 2.52
N TYR A 15 6.66 -5.37 1.28
CA TYR A 15 5.88 -6.33 0.49
C TYR A 15 6.40 -7.78 0.56
N ARG A 16 7.39 -8.06 1.41
CA ARG A 16 7.94 -9.41 1.67
C ARG A 16 8.42 -10.16 0.42
N TYR A 17 8.85 -9.44 -0.62
CA TYR A 17 9.28 -10.06 -1.89
C TYR A 17 10.62 -10.80 -1.82
N GLY A 18 11.32 -10.78 -0.69
CA GLY A 18 12.53 -11.57 -0.50
C GLY A 18 13.63 -11.26 -1.52
N SER A 19 13.79 -9.99 -1.90
CA SER A 19 14.76 -9.48 -2.89
C SER A 19 14.47 -9.83 -4.36
N LYS A 20 13.27 -10.32 -4.68
CA LYS A 20 12.88 -10.60 -6.07
C LYS A 20 12.70 -9.33 -6.90
N PHE A 21 12.28 -8.23 -6.28
CA PHE A 21 12.03 -6.96 -6.96
C PHE A 21 13.29 -6.11 -7.06
N ARG A 22 13.68 -5.63 -8.26
CA ARG A 22 14.87 -4.78 -8.44
C ARG A 22 14.50 -3.36 -8.85
N VAL A 23 14.93 -2.38 -8.06
CA VAL A 23 14.75 -0.96 -8.38
C VAL A 23 15.71 -0.54 -9.47
N LYS A 24 15.21 0.21 -10.46
CA LYS A 24 15.97 0.75 -11.59
C LYS A 24 16.17 2.25 -11.49
N SER A 25 15.14 2.96 -11.05
CA SER A 25 15.18 4.40 -10.89
C SER A 25 14.21 4.86 -9.80
N VAL A 26 14.50 6.02 -9.22
CA VAL A 26 13.63 6.70 -8.26
C VAL A 26 13.48 8.14 -8.73
N LEU A 27 12.24 8.59 -8.92
CA LEU A 27 11.91 10.00 -9.14
C LEU A 27 11.38 10.56 -7.82
N ILE A 28 12.05 11.57 -7.27
CA ILE A 28 11.59 12.27 -6.07
C ILE A 28 10.96 13.59 -6.48
N ILE A 29 9.75 13.82 -6.01
CA ILE A 29 9.01 15.07 -6.16
C ILE A 29 8.79 15.62 -4.75
N THR A 30 9.14 16.88 -4.53
CA THR A 30 9.01 17.54 -3.23
C THR A 30 8.03 18.69 -3.36
N TRP A 31 7.08 18.76 -2.43
CA TRP A 31 6.19 19.90 -2.26
C TRP A 31 6.55 20.62 -0.99
N GLU A 32 6.76 21.93 -1.11
CA GLU A 32 7.02 22.84 -0.01
C GLU A 32 6.01 23.98 -0.10
N GLY A 33 5.27 24.23 0.99
CA GLY A 33 4.17 25.19 1.03
C GLY A 33 2.80 24.51 0.98
N GLY A 34 1.81 25.09 0.30
CA GLY A 34 0.42 24.60 0.35
C GLY A 34 -0.33 25.12 1.58
N ARG A 35 -0.19 26.43 1.83
CA ARG A 35 -0.96 27.17 2.82
C ARG A 35 -2.26 27.70 2.20
N PRO A 36 -3.36 27.80 2.97
CA PRO A 36 -4.54 28.56 2.55
C PRO A 36 -4.18 30.02 2.23
N GLU A 37 -4.93 30.64 1.32
CA GLU A 37 -4.87 32.10 1.12
C GLU A 37 -5.09 32.79 2.48
N ASP A 38 -4.24 33.76 2.82
CA ASP A 38 -4.22 34.50 4.09
C ASP A 38 -3.77 33.74 5.36
N SER A 39 -3.08 32.61 5.24
CA SER A 39 -2.49 31.90 6.39
C SER A 39 -1.03 32.28 6.69
N ASP A 40 -0.74 32.56 7.97
CA ASP A 40 0.62 32.70 8.52
C ASP A 40 1.31 31.34 8.79
N SER A 41 0.72 30.21 8.38
CA SER A 41 1.33 28.90 8.57
C SER A 41 2.62 28.75 7.75
N GLU A 42 3.54 27.92 8.25
CA GLU A 42 4.75 27.51 7.50
C GLU A 42 4.44 26.62 6.28
N GLY A 43 3.15 26.36 5.98
CA GLY A 43 2.72 25.44 4.93
C GLY A 43 3.01 23.98 5.26
N ASN A 44 2.85 23.10 4.28
CA ASN A 44 3.10 21.67 4.37
C ASN A 44 4.41 21.30 3.67
N LEU A 45 5.07 20.24 4.15
CA LEU A 45 6.26 19.66 3.53
C LEU A 45 6.07 18.15 3.40
N PHE A 46 6.06 17.67 2.16
CA PHE A 46 5.94 16.25 1.86
C PHE A 46 6.64 15.89 0.55
N GLN A 47 6.98 14.63 0.41
CA GLN A 47 7.65 14.08 -0.77
C GLN A 47 6.88 12.89 -1.32
N LEU A 48 7.00 12.70 -2.64
CA LEU A 48 6.61 11.47 -3.32
C LEU A 48 7.86 10.90 -3.98
N ALA A 49 8.22 9.66 -3.63
CA ALA A 49 9.18 8.88 -4.38
C ALA A 49 8.44 7.88 -5.27
N LEU A 50 8.52 8.07 -6.59
CA LEU A 50 8.08 7.07 -7.56
C LEU A 50 9.23 6.09 -7.80
N VAL A 51 9.09 4.88 -7.27
CA VAL A 51 10.08 3.81 -7.32
C VAL A 51 9.75 2.89 -8.49
N ILE A 52 10.58 2.94 -9.52
CA ILE A 52 10.37 2.19 -10.76
C ILE A 52 11.35 1.02 -10.77
N GLY A 53 10.84 -0.21 -10.81
CA GLY A 53 11.64 -1.42 -10.90
C GLY A 53 11.56 -2.12 -12.24
N ASP A 54 11.97 -3.39 -12.25
CA ASP A 54 11.96 -4.25 -13.44
C ASP A 54 10.58 -4.84 -13.76
N THR A 55 9.77 -5.08 -12.73
CA THR A 55 8.49 -5.80 -12.82
C THR A 55 7.32 -5.05 -12.22
N MET A 56 7.59 -4.05 -11.36
CA MET A 56 6.58 -3.37 -10.54
C MET A 56 6.93 -1.89 -10.37
N THR A 57 5.96 -1.06 -10.02
CA THR A 57 6.14 0.37 -9.73
C THR A 57 5.43 0.73 -8.42
N PHE A 58 6.11 1.49 -7.57
CA PHE A 58 5.59 1.91 -6.27
C PHE A 58 5.58 3.43 -6.12
N ALA A 59 4.57 3.95 -5.44
CA ALA A 59 4.47 5.32 -5.00
C ALA A 59 4.67 5.35 -3.48
N HIS A 60 5.73 6.02 -3.03
CA HIS A 60 6.04 6.19 -1.62
C HIS A 60 5.83 7.66 -1.22
N PHE A 61 4.76 7.95 -0.48
CA PHE A 61 4.53 9.26 0.12
C PHE A 61 5.23 9.38 1.46
N VAL A 62 5.87 10.52 1.70
CA VAL A 62 6.53 10.85 2.96
C VAL A 62 6.02 12.21 3.42
N TYR A 63 5.09 12.19 4.37
CA TYR A 63 4.52 13.38 5.01
C TYR A 63 5.35 13.76 6.23
N SER A 64 6.32 14.65 6.06
CA SER A 64 7.20 15.06 7.15
C SER A 64 6.54 16.06 8.10
N LYS A 65 5.82 17.06 7.57
CA LYS A 65 5.19 18.11 8.38
C LYS A 65 3.94 18.63 7.68
N LEU A 66 2.78 18.46 8.30
CA LEU A 66 1.51 19.02 7.86
C LEU A 66 1.04 20.07 8.88
N ASN A 67 1.01 21.34 8.49
CA ASN A 67 0.66 22.47 9.37
C ASN A 67 -0.69 23.11 9.02
N SER A 68 -1.20 22.86 7.83
CA SER A 68 -2.49 23.39 7.38
C SER A 68 -3.22 22.39 6.51
N ASN A 69 -4.54 22.38 6.61
CA ASN A 69 -5.41 21.52 5.84
C ASN A 69 -6.72 22.24 5.56
N ASP A 70 -7.17 22.20 4.32
CA ASP A 70 -8.49 22.69 3.88
C ASP A 70 -9.23 21.54 3.18
N ASN A 71 -9.43 20.45 3.93
CA ASN A 71 -9.98 19.18 3.42
C ASN A 71 -9.25 18.67 2.17
N ALA A 72 -7.92 18.75 2.18
CA ALA A 72 -7.09 18.33 1.07
C ALA A 72 -7.27 16.83 0.81
N VAL A 73 -7.32 16.46 -0.47
CA VAL A 73 -7.38 15.06 -0.91
C VAL A 73 -5.97 14.58 -1.23
N ALA A 74 -5.59 13.45 -0.63
CA ALA A 74 -4.35 12.75 -0.93
C ALA A 74 -4.69 11.40 -1.53
N GLY A 75 -4.04 11.03 -2.64
CA GLY A 75 -4.27 9.74 -3.28
C GLY A 75 -3.95 9.72 -4.77
N PHE A 76 -4.60 8.80 -5.47
CA PHE A 76 -4.40 8.53 -6.88
C PHE A 76 -5.67 8.84 -7.66
N SER A 77 -5.53 9.45 -8.83
CA SER A 77 -6.63 9.71 -9.74
C SER A 77 -6.24 9.34 -11.17
N SER A 78 -7.11 8.58 -11.82
CA SER A 78 -7.05 8.25 -13.24
C SER A 78 -8.37 8.69 -13.91
N ILE A 79 -8.48 8.47 -15.22
CA ILE A 79 -9.69 8.81 -15.99
C ILE A 79 -10.92 8.04 -15.46
N ASN A 80 -10.73 6.81 -14.99
CA ASN A 80 -11.84 5.90 -14.66
C ASN A 80 -11.87 5.47 -13.19
N SER A 81 -10.86 5.83 -12.40
CA SER A 81 -10.74 5.39 -11.01
C SER A 81 -10.05 6.45 -10.16
N SER A 82 -10.39 6.48 -8.88
CA SER A 82 -9.70 7.26 -7.87
C SER A 82 -9.55 6.43 -6.61
N TYR A 83 -8.46 6.68 -5.89
CA TYR A 83 -8.20 6.12 -4.58
C TYR A 83 -7.78 7.26 -3.67
N SER A 84 -8.40 7.37 -2.50
CA SER A 84 -8.07 8.38 -1.49
C SER A 84 -7.43 7.69 -0.30
N LEU A 85 -6.38 8.28 0.26
CA LEU A 85 -5.78 7.81 1.51
C LEU A 85 -6.80 7.93 2.65
N PRO A 86 -6.70 7.08 3.69
CA PRO A 86 -7.53 7.19 4.89
C PRO A 86 -7.54 8.62 5.45
N ASP A 87 -8.72 9.08 5.87
CA ASP A 87 -8.97 10.41 6.47
C ASP A 87 -8.67 11.63 5.59
N SER A 88 -8.13 11.45 4.37
CA SER A 88 -8.04 12.54 3.40
C SER A 88 -9.44 13.05 3.00
N ALA A 89 -9.50 14.25 2.42
CA ALA A 89 -10.76 14.97 2.16
C ALA A 89 -11.55 15.36 3.43
N THR A 90 -10.92 15.27 4.62
CA THR A 90 -11.50 15.70 5.90
C THR A 90 -10.51 16.60 6.64
N HIS A 91 -10.90 17.15 7.80
CA HIS A 91 -10.02 17.90 8.68
C HIS A 91 -8.84 17.05 9.21
N ASP A 92 -9.03 15.72 9.27
CA ASP A 92 -8.07 14.76 9.79
C ASP A 92 -6.98 14.38 8.78
N ALA A 93 -6.96 14.98 7.58
CA ALA A 93 -5.87 14.77 6.60
C ALA A 93 -4.49 15.19 7.15
N MET A 94 -4.44 15.99 8.22
CA MET A 94 -3.20 16.28 8.94
C MET A 94 -2.61 15.06 9.64
N LEU A 95 -3.42 14.05 9.98
CA LEU A 95 -2.98 12.80 10.59
C LEU A 95 -2.20 11.91 9.62
N LEU A 96 -2.14 12.24 8.33
CA LEU A 96 -1.32 11.53 7.36
C LEU A 96 0.18 11.55 7.71
N SER A 97 0.65 12.52 8.51
CA SER A 97 2.02 12.54 9.05
C SER A 97 2.22 11.67 10.30
N GLU A 98 1.14 11.16 10.89
CA GLU A 98 1.17 10.33 12.11
C GLU A 98 0.78 8.87 11.83
N LYS A 99 -0.04 8.64 10.80
CA LYS A 99 -0.51 7.33 10.34
C LYS A 99 0.37 6.74 9.23
N SER A 100 0.16 5.48 8.91
CA SER A 100 0.93 4.72 7.92
C SER A 100 0.22 3.41 7.52
N ASP A 101 0.52 2.90 6.32
CA ASP A 101 0.20 1.54 5.87
C ASP A 101 1.36 0.54 6.09
N ILE A 102 2.56 1.02 6.40
CA ILE A 102 3.78 0.23 6.60
C ILE A 102 4.33 0.31 8.03
N GLY A 103 3.60 0.98 8.93
CA GLY A 103 3.96 1.12 10.34
C GLY A 103 5.06 2.14 10.62
N ILE A 104 5.38 3.01 9.66
CA ILE A 104 6.32 4.13 9.82
C ILE A 104 5.52 5.44 9.75
N PRO A 105 5.35 6.18 10.86
CA PRO A 105 4.54 7.40 10.88
C PRO A 105 4.88 8.37 9.76
N GLY A 106 3.89 8.76 8.97
CA GLY A 106 4.05 9.69 7.85
C GLY A 106 4.43 9.04 6.53
N GLU A 107 4.75 7.75 6.51
CA GLU A 107 5.14 7.03 5.30
C GLU A 107 4.00 6.15 4.79
N TRP A 108 3.74 6.24 3.48
CA TRP A 108 2.70 5.46 2.80
C TRP A 108 3.22 4.84 1.50
N LEU A 109 3.14 3.52 1.33
CA LEU A 109 3.79 2.79 0.24
C LEU A 109 2.83 1.92 -0.59
N PHE A 110 2.46 2.42 -1.76
CA PHE A 110 1.50 1.77 -2.64
C PHE A 110 2.14 1.19 -3.89
N ARG A 111 1.71 -0.01 -4.28
CA ARG A 111 1.94 -0.52 -5.63
C ARG A 111 0.95 0.12 -6.61
N VAL A 112 1.45 0.63 -7.74
CA VAL A 112 0.68 1.47 -8.68
C VAL A 112 0.73 1.02 -10.14
N ASP A 113 1.31 -0.16 -10.41
CA ASP A 113 1.36 -0.76 -11.76
C ASP A 113 0.18 -1.72 -12.06
N GLU A 114 -0.77 -1.89 -11.13
CA GLU A 114 -1.96 -2.73 -11.30
C GLU A 114 -3.24 -1.92 -11.56
N ALA A 115 -4.34 -2.61 -11.89
CA ALA A 115 -5.63 -1.97 -12.18
C ALA A 115 -6.28 -1.35 -10.93
N GLN A 116 -5.93 -1.84 -9.74
CA GLN A 116 -6.44 -1.38 -8.45
C GLN A 116 -5.26 -1.09 -7.53
N VAL A 117 -5.41 -0.02 -6.73
CA VAL A 117 -4.52 0.27 -5.59
C VAL A 117 -5.13 -0.36 -4.35
N TYR A 118 -4.29 -1.07 -3.60
CA TYR A 118 -4.63 -1.65 -2.32
C TYR A 118 -3.91 -0.88 -1.22
N LEU A 119 -4.54 -0.76 -0.05
CA LEU A 119 -3.94 -0.08 1.10
C LEU A 119 -2.82 -0.94 1.70
N CYS A 120 -3.11 -2.21 1.92
CA CYS A 120 -2.24 -3.13 2.64
C CYS A 120 -1.61 -4.17 1.71
N GLY A 121 -0.35 -4.47 2.00
CA GLY A 121 0.33 -5.63 1.43
C GLY A 121 -0.36 -6.94 1.79
N ALA A 122 -0.06 -7.98 1.02
CA ALA A 122 -0.68 -9.29 1.19
C ALA A 122 -0.54 -9.83 2.63
N GLY A 123 -1.64 -10.37 3.16
CA GLY A 123 -1.70 -10.88 4.53
C GLY A 123 -2.24 -9.89 5.57
N PHE A 124 -2.45 -8.62 5.21
CA PHE A 124 -2.96 -7.59 6.12
C PHE A 124 -4.13 -6.81 5.54
N LYS A 125 -4.91 -6.19 6.43
CA LYS A 125 -6.04 -5.31 6.14
C LYS A 125 -6.24 -4.29 7.26
N GLY A 126 -7.27 -3.46 7.13
CA GLY A 126 -7.59 -2.40 8.07
C GLY A 126 -6.97 -1.07 7.63
N LEU A 127 -7.27 0.01 8.35
CA LEU A 127 -6.85 1.37 7.95
C LEU A 127 -5.35 1.64 8.14
N GLU A 128 -4.69 0.83 8.97
CA GLU A 128 -3.25 0.94 9.27
C GLU A 128 -2.50 -0.38 9.00
N CYS A 129 -3.16 -1.33 8.31
CA CYS A 129 -2.57 -2.62 7.93
C CYS A 129 -2.00 -3.46 9.09
N ILE A 130 -2.55 -3.28 10.29
CA ILE A 130 -2.16 -4.04 11.49
C ILE A 130 -2.97 -5.33 11.66
N ASP A 131 -4.15 -5.43 11.03
CA ASP A 131 -5.02 -6.59 11.18
C ASP A 131 -4.61 -7.66 10.16
N SER A 132 -4.34 -8.87 10.64
CA SER A 132 -4.06 -10.00 9.75
C SER A 132 -5.31 -10.46 8.99
N CYS A 133 -5.11 -11.07 7.82
CA CYS A 133 -6.19 -11.71 7.08
C CYS A 133 -6.89 -12.79 7.91
N ALA A 134 -8.18 -13.03 7.62
CA ALA A 134 -8.84 -14.22 8.14
C ALA A 134 -8.24 -15.50 7.51
N SER A 135 -8.46 -16.65 8.14
CA SER A 135 -7.87 -17.94 7.73
C SER A 135 -8.10 -18.31 6.26
N SER A 136 -9.23 -17.88 5.67
CA SER A 136 -9.59 -18.16 4.28
C SER A 136 -9.38 -16.96 3.35
N GLN A 137 -8.68 -15.92 3.79
CA GLN A 137 -8.42 -14.72 3.00
C GLN A 137 -6.92 -14.58 2.70
N TRP A 138 -6.63 -14.02 1.52
CA TRP A 138 -5.27 -13.79 1.07
C TRP A 138 -5.22 -12.60 0.10
N PHE A 139 -4.02 -12.31 -0.41
CA PHE A 139 -3.72 -11.19 -1.31
C PHE A 139 -3.79 -9.83 -0.60
N ASN A 140 -3.52 -8.76 -1.35
CA ASN A 140 -3.53 -7.39 -0.85
C ASN A 140 -4.93 -7.02 -0.32
N ASP A 141 -4.98 -6.27 0.78
CA ASP A 141 -6.20 -5.97 1.55
C ASP A 141 -7.07 -7.19 1.93
N CYS A 142 -6.49 -8.40 1.92
CA CYS A 142 -7.24 -9.65 2.09
C CYS A 142 -8.42 -9.78 1.09
N SER A 143 -8.25 -9.23 -0.11
CA SER A 143 -9.33 -9.05 -1.10
C SER A 143 -9.72 -10.33 -1.85
N ARG A 144 -8.96 -11.43 -1.69
CA ARG A 144 -9.28 -12.73 -2.26
C ARG A 144 -9.56 -13.74 -1.16
N SER A 145 -10.34 -14.76 -1.51
CA SER A 145 -10.68 -15.88 -0.64
C SER A 145 -10.19 -17.19 -1.23
N CYS A 146 -9.72 -18.09 -0.39
CA CYS A 146 -9.32 -19.45 -0.76
C CYS A 146 -10.27 -20.48 -0.14
N HIS A 147 -10.44 -21.63 -0.81
CA HIS A 147 -11.40 -22.66 -0.40
C HIS A 147 -10.73 -24.04 -0.35
N CYS A 148 -9.77 -24.16 0.57
CA CYS A 148 -8.96 -25.36 0.73
C CYS A 148 -9.79 -26.57 1.17
N ASP A 149 -9.33 -27.74 0.74
CA ASP A 149 -9.89 -29.03 1.20
C ASP A 149 -9.88 -29.10 2.73
N GLY A 150 -10.94 -29.65 3.32
CA GLY A 150 -11.12 -29.70 4.77
C GLY A 150 -11.36 -28.36 5.48
N GLY A 151 -11.39 -27.22 4.77
CA GLY A 151 -11.52 -25.89 5.38
C GLY A 151 -10.22 -25.36 6.00
N ASP A 152 -9.07 -25.92 5.60
CA ASP A 152 -7.75 -25.50 6.08
C ASP A 152 -7.46 -24.03 5.73
N PRO A 153 -6.70 -23.30 6.57
CA PRO A 153 -6.24 -21.97 6.22
C PRO A 153 -5.28 -22.03 5.03
N CYS A 154 -5.41 -21.09 4.09
CA CYS A 154 -4.38 -20.90 3.07
C CYS A 154 -3.28 -19.96 3.55
N ASP A 155 -2.15 -20.02 2.86
CA ASP A 155 -1.09 -19.02 3.00
C ASP A 155 -1.62 -17.63 2.62
N GLN A 156 -1.52 -16.66 3.54
CA GLN A 156 -2.17 -15.35 3.37
C GLN A 156 -1.49 -14.46 2.32
N GLU A 157 -0.23 -14.75 1.97
CA GLU A 157 0.53 -14.01 0.95
C GLU A 157 0.25 -14.55 -0.45
N THR A 158 0.20 -15.87 -0.60
CA THR A 158 0.16 -16.56 -1.89
C THR A 158 -1.18 -17.22 -2.21
N GLY A 159 -2.07 -17.33 -1.23
CA GLY A 159 -3.37 -18.01 -1.32
C GLY A 159 -3.29 -19.53 -1.38
N ARG A 160 -2.09 -20.12 -1.31
CA ARG A 160 -1.91 -21.55 -1.56
C ARG A 160 -2.43 -22.37 -0.38
N CYS A 161 -3.23 -23.38 -0.71
CA CYS A 161 -3.70 -24.37 0.24
C CYS A 161 -2.55 -25.33 0.64
N PRO A 162 -2.44 -25.74 1.92
CA PRO A 162 -1.37 -26.60 2.41
C PRO A 162 -1.22 -27.91 1.63
N ASN A 163 -2.35 -28.53 1.28
CA ASN A 163 -2.40 -29.78 0.52
C ASN A 163 -2.53 -29.57 -0.99
N GLY A 164 -2.60 -28.31 -1.46
CA GLY A 164 -2.81 -27.94 -2.86
C GLY A 164 -4.13 -28.42 -3.46
N ARG A 165 -5.11 -28.79 -2.62
CA ARG A 165 -6.42 -29.32 -3.04
C ARG A 165 -7.55 -28.39 -2.63
N CYS A 166 -8.55 -28.31 -3.49
CA CYS A 166 -9.73 -27.50 -3.27
C CYS A 166 -10.86 -28.33 -2.66
N SER A 167 -11.67 -27.67 -1.85
CA SER A 167 -12.94 -28.23 -1.38
C SER A 167 -13.89 -28.51 -2.56
N PRO A 168 -14.83 -29.45 -2.42
CA PRO A 168 -15.77 -29.80 -3.50
C PRO A 168 -16.53 -28.57 -4.02
N GLY A 169 -16.49 -28.35 -5.34
CA GLY A 169 -17.15 -27.22 -6.00
C GLY A 169 -16.22 -26.07 -6.37
N TRP A 170 -15.01 -26.03 -5.80
CA TRP A 170 -13.99 -25.00 -6.09
C TRP A 170 -12.89 -25.52 -7.02
N LYS A 171 -12.30 -24.60 -7.78
CA LYS A 171 -11.27 -24.78 -8.81
C LYS A 171 -10.13 -23.78 -8.60
N GLY A 172 -9.13 -23.80 -9.49
CA GLY A 172 -7.96 -22.93 -9.35
C GLY A 172 -6.90 -23.46 -8.38
N ALA A 173 -6.77 -24.79 -8.25
CA ALA A 173 -5.69 -25.39 -7.46
C ALA A 173 -4.31 -24.87 -7.92
N PRO A 174 -3.40 -24.50 -7.00
CA PRO A 174 -3.43 -24.80 -5.56
C PRO A 174 -4.03 -23.69 -4.67
N ILE A 175 -4.63 -22.65 -5.25
CA ILE A 175 -5.13 -21.47 -4.53
C ILE A 175 -6.60 -21.62 -4.15
N CYS A 176 -7.38 -22.26 -5.03
CA CYS A 176 -8.78 -22.61 -4.78
C CYS A 176 -9.72 -21.42 -4.64
N ASP A 177 -9.63 -20.45 -5.54
CA ASP A 177 -10.42 -19.21 -5.53
C ASP A 177 -11.33 -19.02 -6.77
N GLU A 178 -11.56 -20.10 -7.54
CA GLU A 178 -12.45 -20.14 -8.70
C GLU A 178 -13.63 -21.11 -8.54
#